data_AF-A0ABD7QT12-F1
#
_entry.id   AF-A0ABD7QT12-F1
#
_cell.length_a   1.000
_cell.length_b   1.000
_cell.length_c   1.000
_cell.angle_alpha   90.00
_cell.angle_beta   90.00
_cell.angle_gamma   90.00
#
_symmetry.space_group_name_H-M   'P 1'
#
loop_
_entity.id
_entity.type
_entity.pdbx_description
1 polymer ?
#
loop_
_entity_poly.entity_id
_entity_poly.type
_entity_poly.pdbx_seq_one_letter_code
_entity_poly.pdbx_strand_id
1 'polypeptide(L)'
;MDPLRRAAGLPLVAVVIGFAAGALAWYRLGPVPRNTVWAEDGGVFLRERIALGPVDTLLHPYAGYVHLLPRMVVDLGYALPTARYAQVVSLSSCLVVGAVCALVFVLSRDVVRPWPFRLVLAAVPVVLPLAPYEISGNAANLHWYLLVLVPWVFAHRSRTWWGAVGLAVVAGLAVLTEPQTILFTPLLLLAWPLRRPGGDGSRRARLLPLPVTVAALAGAVVQVVTTLTHPRDLTPGAPAFHDVLAGFLLRPVAGAWDPHLGVVVSTVVEHGWAPVLVPVSALVLVLVAGVVVGPARSRWMVVALTVASGAVWWAALLANDGAGQPWANPTAAMAAIPPQRYAAASGLLLVSAAVVAAAALVDTDRWSRVAQRTGGTGRLVGALAAWCVVAAVVASAVLHVAPADTRRSDGPVWAEQLPAAAEACRADPTLEVVRVRSNPWSSPVACAWLFR
;
A
#
# COMPACT_ATOMS: atom_id res chain seq x y z
N MET A 1 -23.82 5.07 29.52
CA MET A 1 -22.96 4.14 28.73
C MET A 1 -21.51 4.42 29.08
N ASP A 2 -20.87 3.46 29.72
CA ASP A 2 -19.64 3.59 30.51
C ASP A 2 -18.38 3.90 29.67
N PRO A 3 -17.57 4.93 29.99
CA PRO A 3 -16.31 5.25 29.29
C PRO A 3 -15.32 4.06 29.22
N LEU A 4 -15.35 3.13 30.18
CA LEU A 4 -14.55 1.91 30.16
C LEU A 4 -14.96 0.95 29.03
N ARG A 5 -16.26 0.83 28.73
CA ARG A 5 -16.76 0.06 27.57
C ARG A 5 -16.39 0.71 26.24
N ARG A 6 -16.32 2.05 26.19
CA ARG A 6 -15.82 2.79 25.01
C ARG A 6 -14.31 2.63 24.80
N ALA A 7 -13.54 2.52 25.88
CA ALA A 7 -12.09 2.33 25.83
C ALA A 7 -11.69 0.91 25.42
N ALA A 8 -12.39 -0.12 25.91
CA ALA A 8 -12.17 -1.51 25.53
C ALA A 8 -12.71 -1.85 24.12
N GLY A 9 -13.74 -1.14 23.66
CA GLY A 9 -14.35 -1.39 22.34
C GLY A 9 -13.46 -1.03 21.15
N LEU A 10 -12.62 0.01 21.25
CA LEU A 10 -11.78 0.44 20.12
C LEU A 10 -10.67 -0.56 19.76
N PRO A 11 -9.91 -1.13 20.72
CA PRO A 11 -8.97 -2.21 20.44
C PRO A 11 -9.66 -3.42 19.80
N LEU A 12 -10.81 -3.86 20.33
CA LEU A 12 -11.54 -5.00 19.77
C LEU A 12 -12.00 -4.75 18.34
N VAL A 13 -12.58 -3.57 18.05
CA VAL A 13 -12.99 -3.20 16.68
C VAL A 13 -11.79 -3.17 15.74
N ALA A 14 -10.65 -2.63 16.16
CA ALA A 14 -9.44 -2.62 15.34
C ALA A 14 -8.94 -4.04 15.05
N VAL A 15 -8.96 -4.92 16.05
CA VAL A 15 -8.61 -6.34 15.89
C VAL A 15 -9.55 -7.04 14.92
N VAL A 16 -10.87 -6.86 15.05
CA VAL A 16 -11.87 -7.44 14.14
C VAL A 16 -11.66 -6.92 12.71
N ILE A 17 -11.44 -5.62 12.52
CA ILE A 17 -11.13 -5.04 11.21
C ILE A 17 -9.87 -5.68 10.63
N GLY A 18 -8.81 -5.83 11.43
CA GLY A 18 -7.56 -6.40 10.95
C GLY A 18 -7.70 -7.85 10.53
N PHE A 19 -8.37 -8.67 11.33
CA PHE A 19 -8.64 -10.08 10.98
C PHE A 19 -9.56 -10.20 9.77
N ALA A 20 -10.65 -9.42 9.71
CA ALA A 20 -11.56 -9.45 8.57
C ALA A 20 -10.88 -9.01 7.28
N ALA A 21 -10.04 -7.96 7.34
CA ALA A 21 -9.27 -7.50 6.19
C ALA A 21 -8.21 -8.54 5.76
N GLY A 22 -7.48 -9.13 6.70
CA GLY A 22 -6.52 -10.20 6.39
C GLY A 22 -7.19 -11.44 5.80
N ALA A 23 -8.35 -11.83 6.32
CA ALA A 23 -9.15 -12.94 5.79
C ALA A 23 -9.71 -12.63 4.39
N LEU A 24 -10.14 -11.39 4.14
CA LEU A 24 -10.57 -10.95 2.81
C LEU A 24 -9.40 -10.94 1.82
N ALA A 25 -8.25 -10.41 2.22
CA ALA A 25 -7.05 -10.41 1.39
C ALA A 25 -6.63 -11.84 1.04
N TRP A 26 -6.66 -12.75 2.02
CA TRP A 26 -6.45 -14.17 1.79
C TRP A 26 -7.49 -14.70 0.80
N TYR A 27 -8.79 -14.52 1.08
CA TYR A 27 -9.89 -14.96 0.23
C TYR A 27 -9.69 -14.58 -1.24
N ARG A 28 -9.36 -13.32 -1.53
CA ARG A 28 -9.19 -12.79 -2.89
C ARG A 28 -8.03 -13.39 -3.68
N LEU A 29 -7.06 -14.04 -3.04
CA LEU A 29 -5.94 -14.67 -3.75
C LEU A 29 -6.31 -15.93 -4.53
N GLY A 30 -7.37 -16.65 -4.14
CA GLY A 30 -7.66 -17.99 -4.70
C GLY A 30 -6.66 -19.08 -4.28
N PRO A 31 -6.90 -20.35 -4.65
CA PRO A 31 -6.12 -21.49 -4.15
C PRO A 31 -4.70 -21.56 -4.70
N VAL A 32 -4.49 -21.35 -6.00
CA VAL A 32 -3.14 -21.45 -6.61
C VAL A 32 -2.24 -20.30 -6.15
N PRO A 33 -2.63 -19.00 -6.26
CA PRO A 33 -1.74 -17.89 -5.89
C PRO A 33 -1.26 -17.88 -4.44
N ARG A 34 -2.06 -18.38 -3.48
CA ARG A 34 -1.65 -18.52 -2.06
C ARG A 34 -0.56 -19.57 -1.84
N ASN A 35 -0.37 -20.46 -2.81
CA ASN A 35 0.60 -21.54 -2.79
C ASN A 35 1.76 -21.32 -3.78
N THR A 36 1.81 -20.16 -4.43
CA THR A 36 2.84 -19.81 -5.42
C THR A 36 3.83 -18.82 -4.81
N VAL A 37 5.12 -19.17 -4.81
CA VAL A 37 6.20 -18.23 -4.46
C VAL A 37 6.37 -17.23 -5.60
N TRP A 38 6.34 -15.94 -5.26
CA TRP A 38 6.34 -14.85 -6.24
C TRP A 38 7.66 -14.09 -6.24
N ALA A 39 8.26 -13.98 -7.43
CA ALA A 39 9.31 -13.05 -7.78
C ALA A 39 10.38 -12.92 -6.69
N GLU A 40 10.52 -11.73 -6.09
CA GLU A 40 11.55 -11.41 -5.12
C GLU A 40 11.49 -12.28 -3.85
N ASP A 41 10.31 -12.76 -3.44
CA ASP A 41 10.15 -13.59 -2.25
C ASP A 41 10.96 -14.90 -2.34
N GLY A 42 11.13 -15.44 -3.55
CA GLY A 42 11.91 -16.65 -3.80
C GLY A 42 13.26 -16.38 -4.45
N GLY A 43 13.24 -15.64 -5.55
CA GLY A 43 14.45 -15.46 -6.38
C GLY A 43 15.48 -14.52 -5.75
N VAL A 44 15.08 -13.64 -4.83
CA VAL A 44 15.99 -12.66 -4.21
C VAL A 44 16.09 -12.89 -2.71
N PHE A 45 15.00 -12.70 -1.97
CA PHE A 45 15.04 -12.67 -0.51
C PHE A 45 15.32 -14.05 0.09
N LEU A 46 14.68 -15.11 -0.41
CA LEU A 46 14.98 -16.47 0.05
C LEU A 46 16.42 -16.88 -0.30
N ARG A 47 16.88 -16.56 -1.52
CA ARG A 47 18.26 -16.80 -1.94
C ARG A 47 19.26 -16.12 -1.03
N GLU A 48 19.07 -14.83 -0.77
CA GLU A 48 19.92 -14.06 0.11
C GLU A 48 19.84 -14.55 1.55
N ARG A 49 18.66 -15.00 2.00
CA ARG A 49 18.51 -15.61 3.32
C ARG A 49 19.32 -16.88 3.48
N ILE A 50 19.38 -17.71 2.45
CA ILE A 50 20.21 -18.92 2.46
C ILE A 50 21.70 -18.53 2.48
N ALA A 51 22.10 -17.50 1.72
CA ALA A 51 23.49 -17.10 1.58
C ALA A 51 24.06 -16.30 2.77
N LEU A 52 23.28 -15.37 3.33
CA LEU A 52 23.74 -14.39 4.33
C LEU A 52 23.20 -14.68 5.73
N GLY A 53 22.19 -15.54 5.88
CA GLY A 53 21.57 -15.82 7.18
C GLY A 53 20.49 -14.80 7.59
N PRO A 54 19.88 -14.98 8.78
CA PRO A 54 18.67 -14.24 9.18
C PRO A 54 18.93 -12.81 9.69
N VAL A 55 20.18 -12.44 9.96
CA VAL A 55 20.51 -11.12 10.53
C VAL A 55 21.09 -10.22 9.45
N ASP A 56 22.13 -10.69 8.75
CA ASP A 56 22.84 -9.90 7.74
C ASP A 56 21.96 -9.59 6.52
N THR A 57 20.93 -10.40 6.26
CA THR A 57 19.96 -10.07 5.22
C THR A 57 19.11 -8.86 5.54
N LEU A 58 18.74 -8.61 6.80
CA LEU A 58 17.65 -7.67 7.15
C LEU A 58 17.86 -6.25 6.61
N LEU A 59 19.10 -5.77 6.61
CA LEU A 59 19.48 -4.45 6.09
C LEU A 59 20.28 -4.55 4.79
N HIS A 60 20.33 -5.73 4.16
CA HIS A 60 21.04 -5.92 2.91
C HIS A 60 20.35 -5.11 1.79
N PRO A 61 21.12 -4.26 1.05
CA PRO A 61 20.58 -3.47 -0.05
C PRO A 61 19.86 -4.31 -1.10
N TYR A 62 18.80 -3.74 -1.65
CA TYR A 62 17.98 -4.33 -2.71
C TYR A 62 17.54 -3.21 -3.66
N ALA A 63 18.03 -3.23 -4.90
CA ALA A 63 17.60 -2.36 -5.99
C ALA A 63 17.50 -0.85 -5.62
N GLY A 64 18.50 -0.33 -4.88
CA GLY A 64 18.53 1.08 -4.45
C GLY A 64 17.99 1.36 -3.05
N TYR A 65 17.54 0.37 -2.28
CA TYR A 65 16.92 0.61 -0.98
C TYR A 65 17.02 -0.61 -0.04
N VAL A 66 16.65 -0.44 1.22
CA VAL A 66 16.50 -1.54 2.19
C VAL A 66 15.04 -2.01 2.20
N HIS A 67 14.85 -3.33 2.32
CA HIS A 67 13.53 -3.97 2.24
C HIS A 67 13.23 -4.82 3.50
N LEU A 68 13.20 -4.18 4.68
CA LEU A 68 13.25 -4.86 5.99
C LEU A 68 12.09 -5.83 6.26
N LEU A 69 10.83 -5.36 6.20
CA LEU A 69 9.69 -6.19 6.62
C LEU A 69 9.51 -7.44 5.74
N PRO A 70 9.68 -7.38 4.41
CA PRO A 70 9.60 -8.56 3.56
C PRO A 70 10.66 -9.61 3.85
N ARG A 71 11.88 -9.18 4.21
CA ARG A 71 12.93 -10.11 4.65
C ARG A 71 12.56 -10.81 5.95
N MET A 72 11.96 -10.11 6.92
CA MET A 72 11.43 -10.72 8.13
C MET A 72 10.31 -11.75 7.84
N VAL A 73 9.46 -11.49 6.84
CA VAL A 73 8.42 -12.44 6.41
C VAL A 73 9.03 -13.68 5.76
N VAL A 74 10.05 -13.50 4.93
CA VAL A 74 10.81 -14.60 4.30
C VAL A 74 11.56 -15.41 5.35
N ASP A 75 12.14 -14.77 6.36
CA ASP A 75 12.76 -15.43 7.52
C ASP A 75 11.78 -16.34 8.26
N LEU A 76 10.57 -15.83 8.52
CA LEU A 76 9.50 -16.62 9.12
C LEU A 76 9.10 -17.81 8.23
N GLY A 77 9.01 -17.59 6.91
CA GLY A 77 8.79 -18.65 5.92
C GLY A 77 9.87 -19.73 5.99
N TYR A 78 11.13 -19.34 6.03
CA TYR A 78 12.29 -20.23 6.08
C TYR A 78 12.40 -21.01 7.40
N ALA A 79 11.96 -20.40 8.51
CA ALA A 79 11.95 -21.03 9.83
C ALA A 79 10.95 -22.19 9.94
N LEU A 80 9.95 -22.25 9.06
CA LEU A 80 8.91 -23.27 9.01
C LEU A 80 9.20 -24.34 7.94
N PRO A 81 8.45 -25.48 7.92
CA PRO A 81 8.67 -26.54 6.94
C PRO A 81 8.62 -26.02 5.51
N THR A 82 9.57 -26.48 4.68
CA THR A 82 9.74 -26.09 3.27
C THR A 82 8.43 -26.14 2.49
N ALA A 83 7.64 -27.21 2.64
CA ALA A 83 6.36 -27.40 1.97
C ALA A 83 5.35 -26.28 2.22
N ARG A 84 5.45 -25.57 3.35
CA ARG A 84 4.54 -24.49 3.74
C ARG A 84 5.06 -23.10 3.41
N TYR A 85 6.27 -22.97 2.86
CA TYR A 85 6.93 -21.68 2.64
C TYR A 85 6.00 -20.66 1.92
N ALA A 86 5.45 -21.02 0.75
CA ALA A 86 4.57 -20.14 -0.01
C ALA A 86 3.31 -19.71 0.77
N GLN A 87 2.70 -20.65 1.50
CA GLN A 87 1.51 -20.37 2.31
C GLN A 87 1.84 -19.44 3.48
N VAL A 88 2.97 -19.67 4.16
CA VAL A 88 3.41 -18.83 5.29
C VAL A 88 3.70 -17.41 4.82
N VAL A 89 4.43 -17.25 3.72
CA VAL A 89 4.72 -15.93 3.15
C VAL A 89 3.42 -15.22 2.73
N SER A 90 2.53 -15.92 2.03
CA SER A 90 1.24 -15.36 1.60
C SER A 90 0.35 -14.96 2.78
N LEU A 91 0.22 -15.85 3.78
CA LEU A 91 -0.62 -15.63 4.96
C LEU A 91 -0.07 -14.49 5.82
N SER A 92 1.23 -14.49 6.08
CA SER A 92 1.90 -13.43 6.83
C SER A 92 1.71 -12.08 6.13
N SER A 93 1.81 -12.05 4.81
CA SER A 93 1.58 -10.84 4.02
C SER A 93 0.12 -10.35 4.16
N CYS A 94 -0.86 -11.25 4.06
CA CYS A 94 -2.27 -10.90 4.29
C CYS A 94 -2.53 -10.39 5.72
N LEU A 95 -1.90 -10.97 6.73
CA LEU A 95 -2.01 -10.53 8.13
C LEU A 95 -1.37 -9.15 8.34
N VAL A 96 -0.22 -8.87 7.71
CA VAL A 96 0.39 -7.53 7.71
C VAL A 96 -0.54 -6.50 7.09
N VAL A 97 -1.15 -6.81 5.94
CA VAL A 97 -2.14 -5.92 5.31
C VAL A 97 -3.36 -5.72 6.22
N GLY A 98 -3.83 -6.76 6.90
CA GLY A 98 -4.85 -6.65 7.94
C GLY A 98 -4.44 -5.69 9.08
N ALA A 99 -3.22 -5.79 9.56
CA ALA A 99 -2.67 -4.86 10.57
C ALA A 99 -2.60 -3.43 10.04
N VAL A 100 -2.23 -3.23 8.76
CA VAL A 100 -2.29 -1.93 8.09
C VAL A 100 -3.72 -1.37 8.11
N CYS A 101 -4.73 -2.14 7.71
CA CYS A 101 -6.13 -1.74 7.76
C CYS A 101 -6.57 -1.33 9.18
N ALA A 102 -6.23 -2.14 10.19
CA ALA A 102 -6.54 -1.86 11.58
C ALA A 102 -5.89 -0.55 12.07
N LEU A 103 -4.62 -0.33 11.74
CA LEU A 103 -3.90 0.89 12.11
C LEU A 103 -4.46 2.12 11.39
N VAL A 104 -4.76 2.03 10.08
CA VAL A 104 -5.41 3.11 9.35
C VAL A 104 -6.75 3.48 10.01
N PHE A 105 -7.56 2.49 10.41
CA PHE A 105 -8.82 2.74 11.12
C PHE A 105 -8.61 3.52 12.43
N VAL A 106 -7.62 3.12 13.23
CA VAL A 106 -7.34 3.71 14.55
C VAL A 106 -6.72 5.11 14.42
N LEU A 107 -5.73 5.27 13.53
CA LEU A 107 -4.90 6.47 13.42
C LEU A 107 -5.60 7.59 12.64
N SER A 108 -6.49 7.25 11.71
CA SER A 108 -7.24 8.24 10.91
C SER A 108 -8.29 9.02 11.69
N ARG A 109 -8.65 8.63 12.92
CA ARG A 109 -9.76 9.22 13.71
C ARG A 109 -9.72 10.74 13.86
N ASP A 110 -8.51 11.33 13.87
CA ASP A 110 -8.32 12.78 14.07
C ASP A 110 -8.52 13.57 12.77
N VAL A 111 -8.46 12.88 11.62
CA VAL A 111 -8.55 13.44 10.27
C VAL A 111 -9.90 13.11 9.62
N VAL A 112 -10.38 11.88 9.83
CA VAL A 112 -11.65 11.34 9.35
C VAL A 112 -12.48 11.02 10.57
N ARG A 113 -13.41 11.90 10.95
CA ARG A 113 -14.25 11.71 12.15
C ARG A 113 -15.43 10.75 11.92
N PRO A 114 -16.18 10.83 10.79
CA PRO A 114 -17.30 9.93 10.52
C PRO A 114 -16.84 8.47 10.43
N TRP A 115 -17.42 7.61 11.26
CA TRP A 115 -16.98 6.22 11.36
C TRP A 115 -17.17 5.38 10.08
N PRO A 116 -18.24 5.57 9.24
CA PRO A 116 -18.37 4.78 8.02
C PRO A 116 -17.23 5.06 7.04
N PHE A 117 -16.85 6.33 6.90
CA PHE A 117 -15.74 6.73 6.04
C PHE A 117 -14.40 6.22 6.56
N ARG A 118 -14.20 6.16 7.89
CA ARG A 118 -13.02 5.50 8.47
C ARG A 118 -12.98 4.01 8.16
N LEU A 119 -14.11 3.32 8.17
CA LEU A 119 -14.19 1.90 7.84
C LEU A 119 -13.86 1.67 6.36
N VAL A 120 -14.45 2.46 5.46
CA VAL A 120 -14.16 2.42 4.02
C VAL A 120 -12.68 2.71 3.77
N LEU A 121 -12.13 3.77 4.37
CA LEU A 121 -10.72 4.13 4.26
C LEU A 121 -9.80 2.99 4.73
N ALA A 122 -10.11 2.38 5.87
CA ALA A 122 -9.36 1.25 6.40
C ALA A 122 -9.44 0.01 5.50
N ALA A 123 -10.53 -0.17 4.76
CA ALA A 123 -10.71 -1.29 3.84
C ALA A 123 -9.98 -1.11 2.50
N VAL A 124 -9.64 0.14 2.09
CA VAL A 124 -8.97 0.45 0.80
C VAL A 124 -7.84 -0.52 0.43
N PRO A 125 -6.88 -0.85 1.32
CA PRO A 125 -5.80 -1.81 1.05
C PRO A 125 -6.27 -3.17 0.52
N VAL A 126 -7.42 -3.67 0.99
CA VAL A 126 -7.90 -5.02 0.67
C VAL A 126 -9.04 -5.03 -0.35
N VAL A 127 -9.68 -3.88 -0.60
CA VAL A 127 -10.81 -3.78 -1.56
C VAL A 127 -10.43 -3.22 -2.92
N LEU A 128 -9.26 -2.57 -3.06
CA LEU A 128 -8.80 -2.07 -4.36
C LEU A 128 -8.81 -3.21 -5.40
N PRO A 129 -9.44 -3.03 -6.58
CA PRO A 129 -9.57 -4.10 -7.57
C PRO A 129 -8.24 -4.60 -8.11
N LEU A 130 -7.26 -3.71 -8.31
CA LEU A 130 -5.93 -4.09 -8.79
C LEU A 130 -5.06 -4.83 -7.77
N ALA A 131 -5.41 -4.82 -6.47
CA ALA A 131 -4.53 -5.36 -5.45
C ALA A 131 -4.22 -6.87 -5.63
N PRO A 132 -5.22 -7.76 -5.85
CA PRO A 132 -4.97 -9.19 -6.01
C PRO A 132 -4.16 -9.55 -7.26
N TYR A 133 -4.19 -8.70 -8.30
CA TYR A 133 -3.54 -8.99 -9.58
C TYR A 133 -2.05 -9.29 -9.41
N GLU A 134 -1.36 -8.52 -8.56
CA GLU A 134 0.08 -8.71 -8.31
C GLU A 134 0.51 -8.41 -6.87
N ILE A 135 -0.04 -7.38 -6.20
CA ILE A 135 0.55 -6.88 -4.94
C ILE A 135 0.09 -7.61 -3.67
N SER A 136 -1.07 -8.27 -3.68
CA SER A 136 -1.56 -8.99 -2.50
C SER A 136 -0.78 -10.28 -2.23
N GLY A 137 -0.64 -10.68 -0.97
CA GLY A 137 -0.22 -12.04 -0.62
C GLY A 137 1.21 -12.42 -1.05
N ASN A 138 2.12 -11.46 -1.13
CA ASN A 138 3.55 -11.69 -1.30
C ASN A 138 4.31 -10.63 -0.51
N ALA A 139 5.51 -10.96 -0.05
CA ALA A 139 6.25 -10.14 0.89
C ALA A 139 6.80 -8.89 0.21
N ALA A 140 7.38 -9.02 -0.97
CA ALA A 140 8.01 -7.93 -1.72
C ALA A 140 7.09 -6.73 -2.01
N ASN A 141 5.79 -6.96 -2.11
CA ASN A 141 4.81 -5.90 -2.35
C ASN A 141 4.23 -5.31 -1.06
N LEU A 142 4.65 -5.74 0.14
CA LEU A 142 4.21 -5.16 1.40
C LEU A 142 4.51 -3.66 1.53
N HIS A 143 5.58 -3.20 0.88
CA HIS A 143 5.99 -1.80 0.86
C HIS A 143 4.91 -0.84 0.34
N TRP A 144 4.07 -1.26 -0.61
CA TRP A 144 2.94 -0.45 -1.12
C TRP A 144 1.86 -0.21 -0.07
N TYR A 145 1.58 -1.21 0.77
CA TYR A 145 0.60 -1.08 1.85
C TYR A 145 1.14 -0.24 3.02
N LEU A 146 2.44 -0.35 3.29
CA LEU A 146 3.11 0.52 4.27
C LEU A 146 3.12 1.98 3.80
N LEU A 147 3.25 2.22 2.49
CA LEU A 147 3.14 3.56 1.91
C LEU A 147 1.77 4.20 2.16
N VAL A 148 0.69 3.41 2.18
CA VAL A 148 -0.66 3.86 2.58
C VAL A 148 -0.76 4.12 4.09
N LEU A 149 -0.05 3.35 4.92
CA LEU A 149 -0.07 3.46 6.37
C LEU A 149 0.66 4.71 6.89
N VAL A 150 1.82 5.02 6.29
CA VAL A 150 2.77 6.03 6.78
C VAL A 150 2.18 7.43 6.96
N PRO A 151 1.34 7.98 6.06
CA PRO A 151 0.70 9.27 6.27
C PRO A 151 -0.04 9.37 7.61
N TRP A 152 -0.70 8.28 8.02
CA TRP A 152 -1.45 8.20 9.27
C TRP A 152 -0.55 8.12 10.48
N VAL A 153 0.54 7.35 10.39
CA VAL A 153 1.56 7.24 11.44
C VAL A 153 2.23 8.60 11.67
N PHE A 154 2.64 9.28 10.60
CA PHE A 154 3.35 10.56 10.69
C PHE A 154 2.44 11.70 11.16
N ALA A 155 1.16 11.70 10.80
CA ALA A 155 0.22 12.73 11.24
C ALA A 155 -0.40 12.47 12.63
N HIS A 156 -0.19 11.28 13.23
CA HIS A 156 -0.86 10.89 14.47
C HIS A 156 -0.36 11.66 15.69
N ARG A 157 -1.29 12.09 16.55
CA ARG A 157 -0.96 12.64 17.86
C ARG A 157 -1.07 11.58 18.95
N SER A 158 0.08 10.97 19.27
CA SER A 158 0.21 10.03 20.38
C SER A 158 -0.23 10.66 21.70
N ARG A 159 -0.98 9.90 22.51
CA ARG A 159 -1.47 10.33 23.83
C ARG A 159 -0.61 9.85 24.97
N THR A 160 0.20 8.82 24.74
CA THR A 160 1.08 8.21 25.72
C THR A 160 2.46 7.99 25.11
N TRP A 161 3.49 7.99 25.96
CA TRP A 161 4.86 7.73 25.51
C TRP A 161 5.00 6.33 24.91
N TRP A 162 4.45 5.31 25.57
CA TRP A 162 4.47 3.93 25.07
C TRP A 162 3.73 3.77 23.74
N GLY A 163 2.61 4.49 23.54
CA GLY A 163 1.95 4.55 22.24
C GLY A 163 2.84 5.17 21.16
N ALA A 164 3.60 6.21 21.50
CA ALA A 164 4.57 6.81 20.58
C ALA A 164 5.75 5.88 20.26
N VAL A 165 6.27 5.14 21.26
CA VAL A 165 7.33 4.15 21.06
C VAL A 165 6.84 3.01 20.16
N GLY A 166 5.65 2.47 20.40
CA GLY A 166 5.05 1.46 19.53
C GLY A 166 4.88 1.95 18.09
N LEU A 167 4.39 3.19 17.90
CA LEU A 167 4.31 3.81 16.57
C LEU A 167 5.68 4.10 15.95
N ALA A 168 6.72 4.33 16.75
CA ALA A 168 8.08 4.52 16.25
C ALA A 168 8.64 3.22 15.65
N VAL A 169 8.34 2.07 16.25
CA VAL A 169 8.68 0.75 15.67
C VAL A 169 7.97 0.56 14.33
N VAL A 170 6.66 0.85 14.27
CA VAL A 170 5.88 0.79 13.02
C VAL A 170 6.45 1.73 11.95
N ALA A 171 6.80 2.96 12.33
CA ALA A 171 7.43 3.93 11.43
C ALA A 171 8.79 3.44 10.93
N GLY A 172 9.63 2.90 11.80
CA GLY A 172 10.93 2.33 11.42
C GLY A 172 10.78 1.18 10.44
N LEU A 173 9.88 0.22 10.71
CA LEU A 173 9.60 -0.89 9.81
C LEU A 173 9.11 -0.41 8.44
N ALA A 174 8.22 0.57 8.41
CA ALA A 174 7.68 1.11 7.16
C ALA A 174 8.73 1.88 6.34
N VAL A 175 9.49 2.77 6.98
CA VAL A 175 10.50 3.58 6.29
C VAL A 175 11.69 2.75 5.82
N LEU A 176 12.13 1.77 6.62
CA LEU A 176 13.18 0.80 6.22
C LEU A 176 12.69 -0.26 5.22
N THR A 177 11.43 -0.20 4.80
CA THR A 177 10.84 -1.08 3.78
C THR A 177 10.55 -0.32 2.49
N GLU A 178 10.16 0.96 2.59
CA GLU A 178 9.72 1.76 1.46
C GLU A 178 10.41 3.14 1.44
N PRO A 179 11.34 3.40 0.51
CA PRO A 179 12.03 4.69 0.40
C PRO A 179 11.09 5.86 0.07
N GLN A 180 9.99 5.63 -0.67
CA GLN A 180 9.05 6.70 -1.06
C GLN A 180 8.27 7.27 0.14
N THR A 181 8.35 6.66 1.32
CA THR A 181 7.80 7.21 2.57
C THR A 181 8.35 8.60 2.92
N ILE A 182 9.52 8.97 2.38
CA ILE A 182 10.13 10.29 2.53
C ILE A 182 9.18 11.41 2.04
N LEU A 183 8.35 11.13 1.02
CA LEU A 183 7.35 12.07 0.50
C LEU A 183 6.37 12.56 1.58
N PHE A 184 6.16 11.75 2.62
CA PHE A 184 5.22 12.05 3.71
C PHE A 184 5.88 12.71 4.92
N THR A 185 7.21 12.86 4.95
CA THR A 185 7.91 13.48 6.10
C THR A 185 7.37 14.85 6.51
N PRO A 186 6.87 15.74 5.62
CA PRO A 186 6.24 17.00 6.05
C PRO A 186 5.01 16.79 6.95
N LEU A 187 4.32 15.65 6.85
CA LEU A 187 3.16 15.33 7.71
C LEU A 187 3.55 15.10 9.18
N LEU A 188 4.83 14.84 9.48
CA LEU A 188 5.32 14.78 10.86
C LEU A 188 4.98 16.06 11.62
N LEU A 189 4.99 17.22 10.94
CA LEU A 189 4.63 18.51 11.54
C LEU A 189 3.20 18.52 12.11
N LEU A 190 2.28 17.70 11.58
CA LEU A 190 0.91 17.60 12.08
C LEU A 190 0.82 16.89 13.43
N ALA A 191 1.75 15.97 13.71
CA ALA A 191 1.85 15.29 15.01
C ALA A 191 2.31 16.23 16.13
N TRP A 192 3.10 17.25 15.80
CA TRP A 192 3.59 18.22 16.77
C TRP A 192 2.48 19.22 17.19
N PRO A 193 2.32 19.49 18.50
CA PRO A 193 1.34 20.47 18.96
C PRO A 193 1.79 21.88 18.55
N LEU A 194 0.89 22.65 17.92
CA LEU A 194 1.13 24.07 17.65
C LEU A 194 1.30 24.81 18.98
N ARG A 195 2.39 25.59 19.13
CA ARG A 195 2.62 26.42 20.32
C ARG A 195 1.45 27.38 20.49
N ARG A 196 0.71 27.24 21.60
CA ARG A 196 -0.13 28.34 22.10
C ARG A 196 0.74 29.21 23.02
N PRO A 197 0.89 30.52 22.76
CA PRO A 197 1.50 31.43 23.71
C PRO A 197 0.73 31.34 25.04
N GLY A 198 1.43 31.10 26.16
CA GLY A 198 0.83 31.02 27.50
C GLY A 198 0.22 29.66 27.92
N GLY A 199 0.28 28.62 27.09
CA GLY A 199 -0.22 27.30 27.45
C GLY A 199 0.77 26.50 28.29
N ASP A 200 0.42 26.20 29.54
CA ASP A 200 1.14 25.33 30.49
C ASP A 200 1.07 23.84 30.09
N GLY A 201 1.31 23.56 28.80
CA GLY A 201 1.44 22.21 28.29
C GLY A 201 2.74 21.61 28.81
N SER A 202 2.64 20.62 29.69
CA SER A 202 3.78 19.93 30.30
C SER A 202 4.84 19.59 29.25
N ARG A 203 6.12 19.82 29.58
CA ARG A 203 7.26 19.55 28.69
C ARG A 203 7.20 18.14 28.08
N ARG A 204 6.67 17.18 28.86
CA ARG A 204 6.46 15.78 28.47
C ARG A 204 5.47 15.61 27.30
N ALA A 205 4.38 16.37 27.28
CA ALA A 205 3.41 16.32 26.19
C ALA A 205 3.98 16.83 24.85
N ARG A 206 4.95 17.75 24.91
CA ARG A 206 5.61 18.31 23.70
C ARG A 206 6.58 17.33 23.04
N LEU A 207 7.11 16.37 23.81
CA LEU A 207 8.10 15.39 23.33
C LEU A 207 7.47 14.07 22.87
N LEU A 208 6.15 13.90 23.01
CA LEU A 208 5.45 12.67 22.58
C LEU A 208 5.65 12.30 21.10
N PRO A 209 5.73 13.24 20.14
CA PRO A 209 5.99 12.90 18.73
C PRO A 209 7.45 12.52 18.44
N LEU A 210 8.37 12.74 19.38
CA LEU A 210 9.81 12.59 19.17
C LEU A 210 10.21 11.16 18.74
N PRO A 211 9.74 10.06 19.38
CA PRO A 211 10.14 8.71 18.98
C PRO A 211 9.83 8.40 17.51
N VAL A 212 8.62 8.75 17.05
CA VAL A 212 8.20 8.54 15.65
C VAL A 212 9.03 9.40 14.71
N THR A 213 9.27 10.67 15.07
CA THR A 213 10.08 11.59 14.26
C THR A 213 11.51 11.08 14.10
N VAL A 214 12.15 10.63 15.19
CA VAL A 214 13.52 10.08 15.17
C VAL A 214 13.58 8.81 14.33
N ALA A 215 12.67 7.86 14.53
CA ALA A 215 12.64 6.62 13.75
C ALA A 215 12.44 6.89 12.25
N ALA A 216 11.53 7.81 11.89
CA ALA A 216 11.27 8.18 10.50
C ALA A 216 12.49 8.83 9.84
N LEU A 217 13.14 9.80 10.51
CA LEU A 217 14.30 10.49 9.96
C LEU A 217 15.53 9.59 9.89
N ALA A 218 15.79 8.76 10.91
CA ALA A 218 16.88 7.80 10.90
C ALA A 218 16.69 6.76 9.77
N GLY A 219 15.48 6.22 9.63
CA GLY A 219 15.15 5.31 8.52
C GLY A 219 15.30 5.98 7.15
N ALA A 220 14.88 7.25 7.02
CA ALA A 220 15.03 7.99 5.77
C ALA A 220 16.51 8.21 5.41
N VAL A 221 17.36 8.49 6.40
CA VAL A 221 18.82 8.59 6.19
C VAL A 221 19.37 7.25 5.71
N VAL A 222 18.99 6.13 6.33
CA VAL A 222 19.40 4.79 5.86
C VAL A 222 18.98 4.58 4.41
N GLN A 223 17.74 4.88 4.04
CA GLN A 223 17.28 4.71 2.66
C GLN A 223 18.05 5.59 1.68
N VAL A 224 18.25 6.87 1.98
CA VAL A 224 19.03 7.79 1.14
C VAL A 224 20.46 7.29 0.97
N VAL A 225 21.13 6.87 2.04
CA VAL A 225 22.49 6.33 1.98
C VAL A 225 22.52 5.07 1.13
N THR A 226 21.57 4.15 1.28
CA THR A 226 21.50 2.94 0.46
C THR A 226 21.26 3.27 -1.01
N THR A 227 20.37 4.22 -1.33
CA THR A 227 20.13 4.67 -2.71
C THR A 227 21.38 5.26 -3.35
N LEU A 228 22.18 6.02 -2.59
CA LEU A 228 23.40 6.64 -3.10
C LEU A 228 24.57 5.65 -3.25
N THR A 229 24.66 4.66 -2.37
CA THR A 229 25.78 3.71 -2.34
C THR A 229 25.54 2.46 -3.19
N HIS A 230 24.28 2.08 -3.39
CA HIS A 230 23.86 0.89 -4.15
C HIS A 230 22.78 1.29 -5.15
N PRO A 231 23.07 2.21 -6.09
CA PRO A 231 22.06 2.77 -6.99
C PRO A 231 21.37 1.67 -7.79
N ARG A 232 20.08 1.88 -8.05
CA ARG A 232 19.30 1.04 -8.95
C ARG A 232 19.77 1.26 -10.38
N ASP A 233 19.87 0.17 -11.15
CA ASP A 233 20.03 0.27 -12.59
C ASP A 233 18.77 0.88 -13.22
N LEU A 234 18.95 2.02 -13.89
CA LEU A 234 17.89 2.74 -14.58
C LEU A 234 18.12 2.63 -16.09
N THR A 235 17.04 2.37 -16.83
CA THR A 235 17.09 2.46 -18.28
C THR A 235 17.18 3.92 -18.70
N PRO A 236 18.11 4.29 -19.60
CA PRO A 236 18.22 5.66 -20.09
C PRO A 236 16.93 6.17 -20.74
N GLY A 237 16.57 7.42 -20.44
CA GLY A 237 15.39 8.10 -20.99
C GLY A 237 14.40 8.53 -19.90
N ALA A 238 13.54 9.49 -20.23
CA ALA A 238 12.46 9.95 -19.35
C ALA A 238 11.13 9.86 -20.10
N PRO A 239 10.05 9.36 -19.46
CA PRO A 239 8.72 9.41 -20.04
C PRO A 239 8.30 10.86 -20.26
N ALA A 240 7.66 11.13 -21.38
CA ALA A 240 7.11 12.46 -21.64
C ALA A 240 5.98 12.76 -20.65
N PHE A 241 5.86 14.01 -20.22
CA PHE A 241 4.85 14.43 -19.23
C PHE A 241 3.42 14.00 -19.61
N HIS A 242 3.07 14.16 -20.89
CA HIS A 242 1.74 13.81 -21.39
C HIS A 242 1.49 12.29 -21.34
N ASP A 243 2.52 11.46 -21.56
CA ASP A 243 2.41 10.00 -21.41
C ASP A 243 2.32 9.58 -19.95
N VAL A 244 3.05 10.26 -19.04
CA VAL A 244 2.88 10.04 -17.61
C VAL A 244 1.45 10.35 -17.18
N LEU A 245 0.90 11.49 -17.62
CA LEU A 245 -0.45 11.90 -17.29
C LEU A 245 -1.50 10.96 -17.90
N ALA A 246 -1.41 10.66 -19.19
CA ALA A 246 -2.32 9.75 -19.88
C ALA A 246 -2.29 8.35 -19.26
N GLY A 247 -1.08 7.85 -18.96
CA GLY A 247 -0.89 6.58 -18.26
C GLY A 247 -1.49 6.61 -16.85
N PHE A 248 -1.34 7.72 -16.12
CA PHE A 248 -1.95 7.89 -14.79
C PHE A 248 -3.48 7.73 -14.84
N LEU A 249 -4.12 8.34 -15.85
CA LEU A 249 -5.57 8.25 -16.05
C LEU A 249 -6.01 6.82 -16.45
N LEU A 250 -5.31 6.20 -17.40
CA LEU A 250 -5.65 4.87 -17.93
C LEU A 250 -5.32 3.73 -16.97
N ARG A 251 -4.39 3.93 -16.03
CA ARG A 251 -3.84 2.86 -15.18
C ARG A 251 -4.21 3.05 -13.70
N PRO A 252 -3.58 3.94 -12.91
CA PRO A 252 -4.00 4.21 -11.54
C PRO A 252 -5.46 4.63 -11.38
N VAL A 253 -5.95 5.59 -12.18
CA VAL A 253 -7.30 6.16 -11.95
C VAL A 253 -8.38 5.17 -12.37
N ALA A 254 -8.30 4.63 -13.59
CA ALA A 254 -9.22 3.58 -14.03
C ALA A 254 -9.12 2.31 -13.17
N GLY A 255 -7.90 1.87 -12.87
CA GLY A 255 -7.61 0.69 -12.06
C GLY A 255 -8.04 0.78 -10.60
N ALA A 256 -8.26 1.99 -10.10
CA ALA A 256 -8.86 2.18 -8.79
C ALA A 256 -10.30 1.64 -8.71
N TRP A 257 -10.98 1.49 -9.86
CA TRP A 257 -12.39 1.12 -9.95
C TRP A 257 -12.64 -0.20 -10.68
N ASP A 258 -11.83 -0.52 -11.70
CA ASP A 258 -11.98 -1.71 -12.53
C ASP A 258 -10.60 -2.34 -12.86
N PRO A 259 -10.38 -3.64 -12.64
CA PRO A 259 -9.11 -4.29 -12.95
C PRO A 259 -8.92 -4.59 -14.45
N HIS A 260 -9.97 -4.52 -15.27
CA HIS A 260 -9.95 -4.82 -16.71
C HIS A 260 -9.51 -3.60 -17.53
N LEU A 261 -8.26 -3.17 -17.32
CA LEU A 261 -7.71 -1.96 -17.95
C LEU A 261 -7.70 -2.03 -19.49
N GLY A 262 -7.68 -3.23 -20.08
CA GLY A 262 -7.80 -3.41 -21.53
C GLY A 262 -9.09 -2.83 -22.10
N VAL A 263 -10.21 -2.97 -21.38
CA VAL A 263 -11.52 -2.41 -21.79
C VAL A 263 -11.51 -0.88 -21.75
N VAL A 264 -10.82 -0.30 -20.77
CA VAL A 264 -10.68 1.16 -20.67
C VAL A 264 -9.84 1.69 -21.82
N VAL A 265 -8.73 1.02 -22.14
CA VAL A 265 -7.88 1.38 -23.27
C VAL A 265 -8.64 1.24 -24.60
N SER A 266 -9.34 0.12 -24.84
CA SER A 266 -10.12 -0.06 -26.07
C SER A 266 -11.23 0.98 -26.20
N THR A 267 -11.93 1.28 -25.10
CA THR A 267 -12.97 2.33 -25.07
C THR A 267 -12.40 3.69 -25.46
N VAL A 268 -11.22 4.05 -24.96
CA VAL A 268 -10.56 5.33 -25.31
C VAL A 268 -10.11 5.36 -26.77
N VAL A 269 -9.63 4.23 -27.31
CA VAL A 269 -9.27 4.11 -28.73
C VAL A 269 -10.49 4.27 -29.63
N GLU A 270 -11.62 3.67 -29.27
CA GLU A 270 -12.85 3.65 -30.08
C GLU A 270 -13.68 4.93 -29.97
N HIS A 271 -13.81 5.49 -28.75
CA HIS A 271 -14.75 6.56 -28.44
C HIS A 271 -14.07 7.86 -27.97
N GLY A 272 -12.73 7.90 -27.95
CA GLY A 272 -11.95 9.01 -27.43
C GLY A 272 -11.90 9.08 -25.90
N TRP A 273 -11.32 10.16 -25.37
CA TRP A 273 -10.99 10.28 -23.93
C TRP A 273 -12.18 10.58 -22.99
N ALA A 274 -13.35 10.91 -23.52
CA ALA A 274 -14.50 11.34 -22.71
C ALA A 274 -14.92 10.34 -21.61
N PRO A 275 -14.96 9.02 -21.85
CA PRO A 275 -15.32 8.02 -20.83
C PRO A 275 -14.39 8.00 -19.61
N VAL A 276 -13.15 8.48 -19.75
CA VAL A 276 -12.18 8.61 -18.66
C VAL A 276 -12.20 10.01 -18.05
N LEU A 277 -12.27 11.06 -18.88
CA LEU A 277 -12.18 12.44 -18.41
C LEU A 277 -13.39 12.88 -17.58
N VAL A 278 -14.59 12.38 -17.85
CA VAL A 278 -15.80 12.71 -17.07
C VAL A 278 -15.69 12.21 -15.61
N PRO A 279 -15.45 10.91 -15.33
CA PRO A 279 -15.29 10.46 -13.95
C PRO A 279 -14.07 11.06 -13.26
N VAL A 280 -12.96 11.29 -13.99
CA VAL A 280 -11.79 12.01 -13.46
C VAL A 280 -12.16 13.42 -13.01
N SER A 281 -12.94 14.15 -13.81
CA SER A 281 -13.38 15.51 -13.47
C SER A 281 -14.23 15.50 -12.19
N ALA A 282 -15.14 14.54 -12.04
CA ALA A 282 -15.93 14.38 -10.82
C ALA A 282 -15.04 14.08 -9.60
N LEU A 283 -14.04 13.20 -9.75
CA LEU A 283 -13.06 12.91 -8.69
C LEU A 283 -12.27 14.16 -8.30
N VAL A 284 -11.76 14.91 -9.28
CA VAL A 284 -11.01 16.17 -9.03
C VAL A 284 -11.89 17.18 -8.29
N LEU A 285 -13.16 17.32 -8.68
CA LEU A 285 -14.10 18.20 -7.98
C LEU A 285 -14.28 17.80 -6.51
N VAL A 286 -14.39 16.50 -6.21
CA VAL A 286 -14.47 16.01 -4.83
C VAL A 286 -13.19 16.33 -4.05
N LEU A 287 -12.02 16.06 -4.63
CA LEU A 287 -10.72 16.33 -3.99
C LEU A 287 -10.56 17.82 -3.68
N VAL A 288 -10.82 18.68 -4.67
CA VAL A 288 -10.75 20.14 -4.52
C VAL A 288 -11.77 20.62 -3.48
N ALA A 289 -13.01 20.16 -3.54
CA ALA A 289 -14.04 20.55 -2.57
C ALA A 289 -13.64 20.13 -1.14
N GLY A 290 -13.12 18.91 -0.95
CA GLY A 290 -12.61 18.44 0.33
C GLY A 290 -11.48 19.31 0.89
N VAL A 291 -10.56 19.78 0.04
CA VAL A 291 -9.49 20.71 0.43
C VAL A 291 -10.05 22.10 0.77
N VAL A 292 -11.02 22.60 0.01
CA VAL A 292 -11.60 23.93 0.26
C VAL A 292 -12.41 23.96 1.56
N VAL A 293 -13.26 22.95 1.81
CA VAL A 293 -14.15 22.96 2.98
C VAL A 293 -13.52 22.37 4.23
N GLY A 294 -12.64 21.38 4.09
CA GLY A 294 -12.14 20.56 5.19
C GLY A 294 -11.26 21.32 6.19
N PRO A 295 -11.09 20.82 7.42
CA PRO A 295 -10.15 21.39 8.38
C PRO A 295 -8.69 21.15 7.95
N ALA A 296 -7.76 21.96 8.47
CA ALA A 296 -6.36 21.97 8.02
C ALA A 296 -5.70 20.58 7.94
N ARG A 297 -5.95 19.70 8.92
CA ARG A 297 -5.40 18.33 8.89
C ARG A 297 -5.93 17.50 7.73
N SER A 298 -7.23 17.56 7.46
CA SER A 298 -7.85 16.86 6.32
C SER A 298 -7.36 17.43 5.00
N ARG A 299 -7.17 18.76 4.91
CA ARG A 299 -6.58 19.40 3.70
C ARG A 299 -5.19 18.86 3.40
N TRP A 300 -4.30 18.90 4.38
CA TRP A 300 -2.93 18.40 4.23
C TRP A 300 -2.90 16.91 3.91
N MET A 301 -3.79 16.11 4.50
CA MET A 301 -3.89 14.69 4.19
C MET A 301 -4.36 14.44 2.74
N VAL A 302 -5.42 15.12 2.28
CA VAL A 302 -5.89 15.00 0.89
C VAL A 302 -4.78 15.39 -0.08
N VAL A 303 -4.15 16.55 0.13
CA VAL A 303 -3.05 17.02 -0.74
C VAL A 303 -1.89 16.04 -0.74
N ALA A 304 -1.43 15.58 0.43
CA ALA A 304 -0.29 14.66 0.52
C ALA A 304 -0.58 13.33 -0.17
N LEU A 305 -1.77 12.74 0.03
CA LEU A 305 -2.16 11.48 -0.62
C LEU A 305 -2.31 11.62 -2.14
N THR A 306 -2.93 12.71 -2.62
CA THR A 306 -3.10 12.98 -4.06
C THR A 306 -1.76 13.23 -4.74
N VAL A 307 -0.89 14.06 -4.16
CA VAL A 307 0.44 14.33 -4.71
C VAL A 307 1.30 13.08 -4.69
N ALA A 308 1.28 12.32 -3.59
CA ALA A 308 2.04 11.07 -3.50
C ALA A 308 1.55 10.02 -4.50
N SER A 309 0.25 9.93 -4.78
CA SER A 309 -0.29 9.06 -5.83
C SER A 309 0.38 9.34 -7.18
N GLY A 310 0.37 10.60 -7.63
CA GLY A 310 1.02 11.00 -8.87
C GLY A 310 2.54 10.82 -8.85
N ALA A 311 3.19 11.14 -7.72
CA ALA A 311 4.64 11.01 -7.58
C ALA A 311 5.10 9.54 -7.61
N VAL A 312 4.37 8.63 -6.98
CA VAL A 312 4.64 7.19 -6.99
C VAL A 312 4.53 6.64 -8.40
N TRP A 313 3.46 6.99 -9.12
CA TRP A 313 3.28 6.62 -10.52
C TRP A 313 4.42 7.12 -11.40
N TRP A 314 4.75 8.41 -11.30
CA TRP A 314 5.83 9.01 -12.08
C TRP A 314 7.18 8.35 -11.79
N ALA A 315 7.54 8.22 -10.52
CA ALA A 315 8.80 7.62 -10.10
C ALA A 315 8.90 6.15 -10.57
N ALA A 316 7.78 5.41 -10.55
CA ALA A 316 7.75 4.05 -11.06
C ALA A 316 7.97 3.99 -12.57
N LEU A 317 7.40 4.90 -13.36
CA LEU A 317 7.66 4.97 -14.80
C LEU A 317 9.12 5.33 -15.10
N LEU A 318 9.71 6.25 -14.33
CA LEU A 318 11.15 6.56 -14.45
C LEU A 318 12.02 5.32 -14.15
N ALA A 319 11.64 4.51 -13.17
CA ALA A 319 12.41 3.35 -12.74
C ALA A 319 12.13 2.05 -13.52
N ASN A 320 11.13 2.02 -14.41
CA ASN A 320 10.67 0.81 -15.09
C ASN A 320 10.24 1.09 -16.55
N ASP A 321 11.15 1.61 -17.37
CA ASP A 321 10.99 1.75 -18.83
C ASP A 321 9.80 2.58 -19.31
N GLY A 322 9.42 3.61 -18.55
CA GLY A 322 8.30 4.48 -18.92
C GLY A 322 8.51 5.27 -20.21
N ALA A 323 9.76 5.53 -20.60
CA ALA A 323 10.10 6.32 -21.79
C ALA A 323 9.58 5.70 -23.10
N GLY A 324 9.39 4.38 -23.14
CA GLY A 324 8.92 3.66 -24.34
C GLY A 324 7.40 3.47 -24.43
N GLN A 325 6.60 4.06 -23.52
CA GLN A 325 5.16 3.79 -23.44
C GLN A 325 4.33 5.03 -23.82
N PRO A 326 3.84 5.14 -25.08
CA PRO A 326 3.16 6.33 -25.59
C PRO A 326 1.69 6.39 -25.15
N TRP A 327 1.44 6.46 -23.84
CA TRP A 327 0.10 6.43 -23.26
C TRP A 327 -0.83 7.54 -23.75
N ALA A 328 -0.30 8.68 -24.22
CA ALA A 328 -1.12 9.77 -24.76
C ALA A 328 -1.73 9.45 -26.13
N ASN A 329 -1.16 8.49 -26.85
CA ASN A 329 -1.66 8.00 -28.13
C ASN A 329 -1.95 6.49 -28.01
N PRO A 330 -2.97 6.10 -27.22
CA PRO A 330 -3.26 4.70 -26.95
C PRO A 330 -3.59 3.98 -28.25
N THR A 331 -3.10 2.74 -28.38
CA THR A 331 -3.39 1.85 -29.52
C THR A 331 -4.11 0.61 -29.03
N ALA A 332 -4.81 -0.10 -29.93
CA ALA A 332 -5.50 -1.34 -29.57
C ALA A 332 -4.56 -2.40 -28.96
N ALA A 333 -3.29 -2.45 -29.41
CA ALA A 333 -2.29 -3.37 -28.85
C ALA A 333 -2.00 -3.11 -27.36
N MET A 334 -2.14 -1.86 -26.90
CA MET A 334 -1.89 -1.49 -25.51
C MET A 334 -2.95 -2.04 -24.54
N ALA A 335 -4.11 -2.47 -25.04
CA ALA A 335 -5.13 -3.14 -24.23
C ALA A 335 -4.64 -4.49 -23.66
N ALA A 336 -3.67 -5.13 -24.31
CA ALA A 336 -3.05 -6.36 -23.85
C ALA A 336 -1.99 -6.15 -22.76
N ILE A 337 -1.57 -4.90 -22.48
CA ILE A 337 -0.54 -4.65 -21.48
C ILE A 337 -1.16 -4.90 -20.09
N PRO A 338 -0.61 -5.85 -19.30
CA PRO A 338 -1.18 -6.19 -18.01
C PRO A 338 -1.15 -5.00 -17.03
N PRO A 339 -2.04 -5.00 -16.02
CA PRO A 339 -1.95 -4.04 -14.92
C PRO A 339 -0.58 -4.08 -14.23
N GLN A 340 -0.12 -2.90 -13.82
CA GLN A 340 1.20 -2.71 -13.21
C GLN A 340 1.06 -2.58 -11.68
N ARG A 341 1.96 -3.22 -10.90
CA ARG A 341 1.94 -3.13 -9.43
C ARG A 341 1.96 -1.70 -8.89
N TYR A 342 2.68 -0.78 -9.55
CA TYR A 342 2.74 0.63 -9.16
C TYR A 342 1.47 1.42 -9.50
N ALA A 343 0.65 0.95 -10.45
CA ALA A 343 -0.69 1.50 -10.66
C ALA A 343 -1.60 1.20 -9.46
N ALA A 344 -1.49 -0.01 -8.89
CA ALA A 344 -2.22 -0.38 -7.69
C ALA A 344 -1.79 0.49 -6.49
N ALA A 345 -0.48 0.66 -6.26
CA ALA A 345 0.03 1.52 -5.19
C ALA A 345 -0.46 2.97 -5.31
N SER A 346 -0.37 3.54 -6.52
CA SER A 346 -0.90 4.86 -6.84
C SER A 346 -2.42 4.95 -6.59
N GLY A 347 -3.17 3.92 -7.01
CA GLY A 347 -4.61 3.81 -6.81
C GLY A 347 -5.01 3.76 -5.33
N LEU A 348 -4.27 3.01 -4.49
CA LEU A 348 -4.51 2.96 -3.04
C LEU A 348 -4.45 4.36 -2.40
N LEU A 349 -3.44 5.17 -2.76
CA LEU A 349 -3.29 6.54 -2.26
C LEU A 349 -4.39 7.46 -2.78
N LEU A 350 -4.75 7.35 -4.06
CA LEU A 350 -5.79 8.18 -4.67
C LEU A 350 -7.18 7.90 -4.07
N VAL A 351 -7.55 6.63 -3.93
CA VAL A 351 -8.82 6.23 -3.30
C VAL A 351 -8.84 6.68 -1.84
N SER A 352 -7.72 6.54 -1.12
CA SER A 352 -7.60 7.07 0.24
C SER A 352 -7.84 8.59 0.28
N ALA A 353 -7.26 9.35 -0.64
CA ALA A 353 -7.48 10.79 -0.75
C ALA A 353 -8.97 11.13 -1.00
N ALA A 354 -9.62 10.38 -1.90
CA ALA A 354 -11.03 10.56 -2.22
C ALA A 354 -11.93 10.31 -0.99
N VAL A 355 -11.67 9.26 -0.22
CA VAL A 355 -12.43 8.94 1.00
C VAL A 355 -12.22 10.01 2.08
N VAL A 356 -11.01 10.55 2.23
CA VAL A 356 -10.75 11.66 3.17
C VAL A 356 -11.47 12.93 2.74
N ALA A 357 -11.43 13.27 1.46
CA ALA A 357 -12.13 14.42 0.90
C ALA A 357 -13.65 14.27 1.11
N ALA A 358 -14.21 13.10 0.81
CA ALA A 358 -15.61 12.77 1.03
C ALA A 358 -16.01 12.90 2.52
N ALA A 359 -15.18 12.42 3.43
CA ALA A 359 -15.43 12.58 4.87
C ALA A 359 -15.44 14.05 5.32
N ALA A 360 -14.57 14.89 4.74
CA ALA A 360 -14.54 16.32 5.02
C ALA A 360 -15.80 17.05 4.51
N LEU A 361 -16.40 16.59 3.41
CA LEU A 361 -17.65 17.14 2.89
C LEU A 361 -18.85 16.84 3.81
N VAL A 362 -18.83 15.75 4.58
CA VAL A 362 -19.93 15.38 5.49
C VAL A 362 -19.75 15.93 6.91
N ASP A 363 -18.51 16.18 7.36
CA ASP A 363 -18.22 16.73 8.69
C ASP A 363 -18.44 18.26 8.75
N THR A 364 -19.70 18.68 8.53
CA THR A 364 -20.12 20.09 8.41
C THR A 364 -19.79 20.94 9.64
N ASP A 365 -19.71 20.33 10.83
CA ASP A 365 -19.30 20.98 12.09
C ASP A 365 -17.92 21.65 11.99
N ARG A 366 -17.03 21.10 11.15
CA ARG A 366 -15.63 21.52 11.03
C ARG A 366 -15.30 22.23 9.72
N TRP A 367 -16.33 22.60 8.97
CA TRP A 367 -16.16 23.36 7.74
C TRP A 367 -15.44 24.68 7.99
N SER A 368 -14.67 25.09 7.00
CA SER A 368 -14.06 26.42 6.99
C SER A 368 -15.12 27.52 7.09
N ARG A 369 -14.77 28.67 7.66
CA ARG A 369 -15.67 29.82 7.81
C ARG A 369 -16.31 30.27 6.48
N VAL A 370 -15.58 30.10 5.38
CA VAL A 370 -16.07 30.41 4.03
C VAL A 370 -17.13 29.39 3.60
N ALA A 371 -16.87 28.10 3.78
CA ALA A 371 -17.80 27.04 3.43
C ALA A 371 -19.09 27.06 4.25
N GLN A 372 -19.05 27.54 5.50
CA GLN A 372 -20.28 27.70 6.31
C GLN A 372 -21.29 28.69 5.68
N ARG A 373 -20.86 29.57 4.75
CA ARG A 373 -21.72 30.53 4.06
C ARG A 373 -22.59 29.92 2.96
N THR A 374 -22.28 28.71 2.48
CA THR A 374 -23.04 28.07 1.39
C THR A 374 -24.42 27.55 1.81
N GLY A 375 -24.76 27.64 3.10
CA GLY A 375 -26.06 27.24 3.64
C GLY A 375 -26.38 25.75 3.45
N GLY A 376 -27.68 25.43 3.37
CA GLY A 376 -28.19 24.05 3.28
C GLY A 376 -27.86 23.35 1.97
N THR A 377 -27.90 24.06 0.83
CA THR A 377 -27.64 23.49 -0.50
C THR A 377 -26.23 22.93 -0.62
N GLY A 378 -25.21 23.67 -0.14
CA GLY A 378 -23.83 23.19 -0.14
C GLY A 378 -23.65 21.93 0.71
N ARG A 379 -24.36 21.83 1.85
CA ARG A 379 -24.32 20.63 2.71
C ARG A 379 -24.94 19.42 2.02
N LEU A 380 -26.07 19.60 1.34
CA LEU A 380 -26.73 18.53 0.59
C LEU A 380 -25.84 18.03 -0.55
N VAL A 381 -25.33 18.93 -1.39
CA VAL A 381 -24.44 18.57 -2.52
C VAL A 381 -23.17 17.89 -2.02
N GLY A 382 -22.55 18.41 -0.96
CA GLY A 382 -21.38 17.79 -0.34
C GLY A 382 -21.65 16.39 0.21
N ALA A 383 -22.80 16.20 0.86
CA ALA A 383 -23.20 14.89 1.38
C ALA A 383 -23.47 13.88 0.25
N LEU A 384 -24.18 14.30 -0.81
CA LEU A 384 -24.43 13.46 -1.99
C LEU A 384 -23.11 13.03 -2.64
N ALA A 385 -22.22 13.99 -2.91
CA ALA A 385 -20.91 13.71 -3.50
C ALA A 385 -20.09 12.73 -2.63
N ALA A 386 -20.10 12.92 -1.31
CA ALA A 386 -19.39 12.05 -0.39
C ALA A 386 -19.93 10.61 -0.38
N TRP A 387 -21.25 10.45 -0.37
CA TRP A 387 -21.86 9.12 -0.42
C TRP A 387 -21.74 8.46 -1.79
N CYS A 388 -21.68 9.24 -2.87
CA CYS A 388 -21.32 8.71 -4.20
C CYS A 388 -19.91 8.11 -4.22
N VAL A 389 -18.92 8.74 -3.56
CA VAL A 389 -17.58 8.16 -3.43
C VAL A 389 -17.62 6.85 -2.65
N VAL A 390 -18.34 6.82 -1.52
CA VAL A 390 -18.49 5.58 -0.73
C VAL A 390 -19.18 4.49 -1.56
N ALA A 391 -20.26 4.83 -2.27
CA ALA A 391 -20.97 3.91 -3.14
C ALA A 391 -20.07 3.38 -4.25
N ALA A 392 -19.25 4.22 -4.89
CA ALA A 392 -18.31 3.80 -5.93
C ALA A 392 -17.25 2.83 -5.39
N VAL A 393 -16.65 3.12 -4.23
CA VAL A 393 -15.66 2.23 -3.60
C VAL A 393 -16.29 0.91 -3.21
N VAL A 394 -17.47 0.93 -2.59
CA VAL A 394 -18.17 -0.29 -2.14
C VAL A 394 -18.67 -1.11 -3.34
N ALA A 395 -19.23 -0.47 -4.36
CA ALA A 395 -19.68 -1.15 -5.58
C ALA A 395 -18.49 -1.81 -6.28
N SER A 396 -17.39 -1.08 -6.48
CA SER A 396 -16.16 -1.64 -7.06
C SER A 396 -15.63 -2.82 -6.23
N ALA A 397 -15.63 -2.71 -4.90
CA ALA A 397 -15.22 -3.78 -4.00
C ALA A 397 -16.08 -5.03 -4.13
N VAL A 398 -17.41 -4.86 -4.18
CA VAL A 398 -18.38 -5.96 -4.28
C VAL A 398 -18.30 -6.65 -5.65
N LEU A 399 -18.22 -5.87 -6.72
CA LEU A 399 -18.11 -6.39 -8.09
C LEU A 399 -16.82 -7.19 -8.30
N HIS A 400 -15.74 -6.86 -7.60
CA HIS A 400 -14.42 -7.49 -7.74
C HIS A 400 -13.97 -8.25 -6.49
N VAL A 401 -14.91 -8.72 -5.66
CA VAL A 401 -14.61 -9.43 -4.42
C VAL A 401 -14.14 -10.86 -4.66
N ALA A 402 -14.61 -11.50 -5.73
CA ALA A 402 -14.25 -12.87 -6.04
C ALA A 402 -12.77 -12.95 -6.48
N PRO A 403 -12.08 -14.09 -6.22
CA PRO A 403 -10.79 -14.35 -6.83
C PRO A 403 -10.88 -14.27 -8.34
N ALA A 404 -9.96 -13.53 -8.95
CA ALA A 404 -9.85 -13.34 -10.40
C ALA A 404 -8.43 -13.74 -10.85
N ASP A 405 -8.19 -13.67 -12.16
CA ASP A 405 -6.87 -13.97 -12.70
C ASP A 405 -5.81 -13.00 -12.20
N THR A 406 -4.68 -13.57 -11.81
CA THR A 406 -3.52 -12.88 -11.24
C THR A 406 -2.27 -13.32 -11.98
N ARG A 407 -1.16 -12.64 -11.73
CA ARG A 407 0.16 -13.04 -12.24
C ARG A 407 0.63 -14.42 -11.76
N ARG A 408 -0.09 -15.02 -10.80
CA ARG A 408 0.23 -16.30 -10.14
C ARG A 408 -0.82 -17.38 -10.37
N SER A 409 -1.86 -17.10 -11.16
CA SER A 409 -2.95 -18.06 -11.42
C SER A 409 -2.44 -19.36 -12.03
N ASP A 410 -1.40 -19.28 -12.86
CA ASP A 410 -0.80 -20.43 -13.54
C ASP A 410 0.26 -21.17 -12.69
N GLY A 411 0.41 -20.78 -11.41
CA GLY A 411 1.38 -21.37 -10.50
C GLY A 411 2.83 -20.95 -10.80
N PRO A 412 3.81 -21.85 -10.56
CA PRO A 412 3.65 -23.23 -10.07
C PRO A 412 3.34 -23.29 -8.56
N VAL A 413 2.60 -24.33 -8.14
CA VAL A 413 2.36 -24.62 -6.73
C VAL A 413 3.66 -25.08 -6.08
N TRP A 414 4.08 -24.42 -5.00
CA TRP A 414 5.37 -24.65 -4.37
C TRP A 414 5.52 -26.07 -3.81
N ALA A 415 4.55 -26.53 -3.03
CA ALA A 415 4.61 -27.80 -2.32
C ALA A 415 4.67 -29.02 -3.27
N GLU A 416 4.01 -28.94 -4.41
CA GLU A 416 3.95 -30.02 -5.41
C GLU A 416 5.30 -30.28 -6.07
N GLN A 417 6.21 -29.32 -6.06
CA GLN A 417 7.54 -29.44 -6.65
C GLN A 417 8.56 -30.10 -5.71
N LEU A 418 8.29 -30.14 -4.41
CA LEU A 418 9.27 -30.57 -3.41
C LEU A 418 9.60 -32.07 -3.42
N PRO A 419 8.67 -33.00 -3.72
CA PRO A 419 9.02 -34.42 -3.80
C PRO A 419 10.11 -34.71 -4.84
N ALA A 420 9.99 -34.13 -6.04
CA ALA A 420 10.98 -34.27 -7.11
C ALA A 420 12.32 -33.59 -6.73
N ALA A 421 12.26 -32.44 -6.06
CA ALA A 421 13.44 -31.75 -5.56
C ALA A 421 14.18 -32.58 -4.49
N ALA A 422 13.44 -33.24 -3.61
CA ALA A 422 14.00 -34.13 -2.59
C ALA A 422 14.61 -35.40 -3.20
N GLU A 423 14.01 -35.95 -4.25
CA GLU A 423 14.58 -37.09 -4.99
C GLU A 423 15.92 -36.71 -5.64
N ALA A 424 16.01 -35.53 -6.26
CA ALA A 424 17.28 -35.02 -6.81
C ALA A 424 18.38 -34.91 -5.74
N CYS A 425 18.06 -34.37 -4.56
CA CYS A 425 19.00 -34.29 -3.44
C CYS A 425 19.43 -35.67 -2.90
N ARG A 426 18.57 -36.70 -2.97
CA ARG A 426 18.95 -38.06 -2.57
C ARG A 426 19.81 -38.75 -3.62
N ALA A 427 19.57 -38.47 -4.89
CA ALA A 427 20.31 -39.05 -6.01
C ALA A 427 21.75 -38.52 -6.09
N ASP A 428 21.98 -37.27 -5.70
CA ASP A 428 23.30 -36.66 -5.66
C ASP A 428 23.60 -36.08 -4.26
N PRO A 429 24.32 -36.82 -3.40
CA PRO A 429 24.71 -36.35 -2.07
C PRO A 429 25.65 -35.14 -2.06
N THR A 430 26.27 -34.79 -3.20
CA THR A 430 27.12 -33.61 -3.34
C THR A 430 26.32 -32.35 -3.66
N LEU A 431 25.04 -32.50 -4.01
CA LEU A 431 24.14 -31.39 -4.30
C LEU A 431 23.75 -30.67 -2.99
N GLU A 432 24.25 -29.45 -2.80
CA GLU A 432 23.88 -28.63 -1.64
C GLU A 432 22.53 -27.93 -1.82
N VAL A 433 22.19 -27.56 -3.06
CA VAL A 433 21.01 -26.74 -3.40
C VAL A 433 20.35 -27.27 -4.67
N VAL A 434 19.04 -27.46 -4.63
CA VAL A 434 18.19 -27.76 -5.78
C VAL A 434 17.38 -26.53 -6.19
N ARG A 435 17.10 -26.37 -7.48
CA ARG A 435 16.29 -25.24 -7.99
C ARG A 435 14.84 -25.66 -8.19
N VAL A 436 13.95 -24.92 -7.54
CA VAL A 436 12.49 -25.05 -7.69
C VAL A 436 11.95 -23.84 -8.44
N ARG A 437 10.94 -24.02 -9.30
CA ARG A 437 10.37 -22.90 -10.07
C ARG A 437 9.58 -21.98 -9.14
N SER A 438 9.73 -20.67 -9.33
CA SER A 438 9.05 -19.62 -8.57
C SER A 438 8.73 -18.46 -9.50
N ASN A 439 7.49 -18.24 -9.89
CA ASN A 439 7.13 -17.33 -10.97
C ASN A 439 7.62 -15.87 -10.70
N PRO A 440 8.39 -15.21 -11.59
CA PRO A 440 8.79 -15.63 -12.95
C PRO A 440 10.20 -16.27 -13.04
N TRP A 441 10.84 -16.55 -11.91
CA TRP A 441 12.21 -17.05 -11.79
C TRP A 441 12.30 -18.50 -11.27
N SER A 442 13.44 -18.85 -10.68
CA SER A 442 13.64 -20.05 -9.87
C SER A 442 14.23 -19.67 -8.51
N SER A 443 13.92 -20.48 -7.50
CA SER A 443 14.39 -20.32 -6.13
C SER A 443 15.39 -21.42 -5.78
N PRO A 444 16.52 -21.07 -5.15
CA PRO A 444 17.38 -22.07 -4.54
C PRO A 444 16.72 -22.65 -3.29
N VAL A 445 16.73 -23.97 -3.16
CA VAL A 445 16.26 -24.69 -1.98
C VAL A 445 17.40 -25.57 -1.50
N ALA A 446 17.91 -25.30 -0.30
CA ALA A 446 18.98 -26.12 0.28
C ALA A 446 18.47 -27.55 0.56
N CYS A 447 19.24 -28.57 0.17
CA CYS A 447 18.88 -29.97 0.41
C CYS A 447 18.71 -30.25 1.91
N ALA A 448 19.53 -29.64 2.76
CA ALA A 448 19.39 -29.71 4.22
C ALA A 448 18.05 -29.13 4.73
N TRP A 449 17.48 -28.13 4.05
CA TRP A 449 16.19 -27.54 4.43
C TRP A 449 15.03 -28.46 4.05
N LEU A 450 15.12 -29.19 2.93
CA LEU A 450 14.10 -30.17 2.48
C LEU A 450 13.87 -31.31 3.46
N PHE A 451 14.90 -31.70 4.22
CA PHE A 451 14.85 -32.83 5.14
C PHE A 451 14.76 -32.42 6.62
N ARG A 452 14.51 -31.14 6.89
CA ARG A 452 14.38 -30.60 8.24
C ARG A 452 13.06 -30.99 8.91
#